data_AF-A0AAW1C0Q7-F1
#
_entry.id   AF-A0AAW1C0Q7-F1
#
_cell.length_a   1.000
_cell.length_b   1.000
_cell.length_c   1.000
_cell.angle_alpha   90.00
_cell.angle_beta   90.00
_cell.angle_gamma   90.00
#
_symmetry.space_group_name_H-M   'P 1'
#
loop_
_entity.id
_entity.type
_entity.pdbx_description
1 polymer ?
#
loop_
_entity_poly.entity_id
_entity_poly.type
_entity_poly.pdbx_seq_one_letter_code
_entity_poly.pdbx_strand_id
1 'polypeptide(L)'
;MGDIFFEQQDFMPCINSPLNFGPGTRVSVLEKGHFITPPTVTIFSPSKRELEKKQKATIVCLATDFYPDHVILTWSLNNNPITEGIKTEEPKYENKKYSLISRLRITRNQWQNSKNNFKCKVNFYNSSTSTSYEASITGEECGSNTSTNDSYLRQANLGKLVYILLIFKSALYGAFIMHLKLRKKVV
;
A
#
# COMPACT_ATOMS: atom_id res chain seq x y z
N MET A 1 4.73 32.24 1.03
CA MET A 1 4.48 33.14 2.18
C MET A 1 5.41 32.63 3.27
N GLY A 2 6.43 33.42 3.63
CA GLY A 2 7.67 32.92 4.20
C GLY A 2 7.56 32.40 5.62
N ASP A 3 8.28 31.31 5.88
CA ASP A 3 8.51 30.79 7.23
C ASP A 3 9.50 31.70 7.95
N ILE A 4 9.08 32.28 9.08
CA ILE A 4 9.94 33.05 9.96
C ILE A 4 10.65 32.04 10.87
N PHE A 5 11.91 31.74 10.58
CA PHE A 5 12.81 31.10 11.53
C PHE A 5 13.37 32.17 12.47
N PHE A 6 13.12 32.03 13.77
CA PHE A 6 13.83 32.79 14.79
C PHE A 6 15.26 32.23 14.89
N GLU A 7 16.20 32.86 14.22
CA GLU A 7 17.63 32.63 14.43
C GLU A 7 18.08 33.55 15.58
N GLN A 8 18.01 33.04 16.82
CA GLN A 8 18.51 33.76 17.98
C GLN A 8 20.01 33.49 18.10
N GLN A 9 20.79 34.45 17.63
CA GLN A 9 22.24 34.44 17.68
C GLN A 9 22.70 35.09 18.99
N ASP A 10 22.73 34.32 20.07
CA ASP A 10 23.33 34.76 21.34
C ASP A 10 24.50 33.84 21.71
N PHE A 11 25.68 34.46 21.89
CA PHE A 11 26.92 33.84 22.38
C PHE A 11 26.64 33.13 23.71
N MET A 12 26.71 31.80 23.73
CA MET A 12 26.50 31.00 24.94
C MET A 12 27.85 30.50 25.50
N PRO A 13 28.22 30.81 26.75
CA PRO A 13 29.36 30.17 27.41
C PRO A 13 29.09 28.68 27.59
N CYS A 14 30.13 27.84 27.43
CA CYS A 14 30.04 26.37 27.52
C CYS A 14 29.65 25.92 28.94
N ILE A 15 28.35 25.94 29.25
CA ILE A 15 27.81 25.34 30.47
C ILE A 15 27.42 23.90 30.13
N ASN A 16 28.05 22.92 30.79
CA ASN A 16 27.82 21.47 30.62
C ASN A 16 26.47 20.98 31.21
N SER A 17 25.43 21.82 31.21
CA SER A 17 24.10 21.42 31.66
C SER A 17 23.27 20.94 30.47
N PRO A 18 22.52 19.83 30.61
CA PRO A 18 21.65 19.37 29.53
C PRO A 18 20.57 20.43 29.25
N LEU A 19 20.51 20.86 28.00
CA LEU A 19 19.48 21.77 27.51
C LEU A 19 18.18 20.98 27.31
N ASN A 20 17.26 21.09 28.27
CA ASN A 20 15.98 20.40 28.22
C ASN A 20 14.96 21.29 27.50
N PHE A 21 14.59 20.92 26.27
CA PHE A 21 13.45 21.52 25.59
C PHE A 21 12.15 20.84 26.01
N GLY A 22 11.09 21.63 26.14
CA GLY A 22 9.75 21.11 26.35
C GLY A 22 9.20 20.37 25.12
N PRO A 23 8.03 19.72 25.22
CA PRO A 23 7.41 18.96 24.14
C PRO A 23 6.96 19.82 22.93
N GLY A 24 6.87 21.14 23.11
CA GLY A 24 6.37 22.07 22.10
C GLY A 24 4.84 22.05 21.95
N THR A 25 4.28 23.12 21.42
CA THR A 25 2.84 23.24 21.11
C THR A 25 2.69 23.67 19.67
N ARG A 26 1.90 22.91 18.91
CA ARG A 26 1.58 23.27 17.53
C ARG A 26 0.32 24.11 17.47
N VAL A 27 0.42 25.29 16.84
CA VAL A 27 -0.70 26.23 16.69
C VAL A 27 -0.95 26.46 15.20
N SER A 28 -2.19 26.27 14.76
CA SER A 28 -2.62 26.58 13.39
C SER A 28 -3.74 27.61 13.43
N VAL A 29 -3.60 28.68 12.66
CA VAL A 29 -4.65 29.70 12.48
C VAL A 29 -5.57 29.25 11.35
N LEU A 30 -6.84 29.00 11.65
CA LEU A 30 -7.82 28.50 10.68
C LEU A 30 -8.25 29.63 9.73
N GLU A 31 -8.31 29.34 8.44
CA GLU A 31 -8.74 30.29 7.42
C GLU A 31 -10.27 30.51 7.48
N LYS A 32 -10.71 31.76 7.34
CA LYS A 32 -12.13 32.11 7.38
C LYS A 32 -12.86 31.47 6.19
N GLY A 33 -13.90 30.68 6.47
CA GLY A 33 -14.66 29.95 5.45
C GLY A 33 -14.07 28.58 5.10
N HIS A 34 -13.00 28.15 5.78
CA HIS A 34 -12.50 26.79 5.73
C HIS A 34 -12.97 26.02 6.97
N PHE A 35 -13.78 24.98 6.76
CA PHE A 35 -14.36 24.20 7.85
C PHE A 35 -13.44 23.06 8.27
N ILE A 36 -13.46 22.72 9.56
CA ILE A 36 -12.76 21.56 10.09
C ILE A 36 -13.38 20.29 9.48
N THR A 37 -12.59 19.48 8.79
CA THR A 37 -13.03 18.21 8.21
C THR A 37 -12.28 17.05 8.85
N PRO A 38 -12.99 15.99 9.29
CA PRO A 38 -12.36 14.83 9.89
C PRO A 38 -11.68 13.93 8.85
N PRO A 39 -10.66 13.15 9.23
CA PRO A 39 -9.99 12.22 8.33
C PRO A 39 -10.86 11.01 7.99
N THR A 40 -10.76 10.58 6.74
CA THR A 40 -11.17 9.24 6.33
C THR A 40 -9.97 8.32 6.40
N VAL A 41 -10.07 7.22 7.14
CA VAL A 41 -8.96 6.29 7.37
C VAL A 41 -9.16 5.04 6.54
N THR A 42 -8.17 4.70 5.71
CA THR A 42 -8.15 3.50 4.89
C THR A 42 -6.87 2.73 5.12
N ILE A 43 -6.95 1.40 5.08
CA ILE A 43 -5.82 0.50 5.29
C ILE A 43 -5.71 -0.46 4.10
N PHE A 44 -4.49 -0.62 3.60
CA PHE A 44 -4.18 -1.42 2.42
C PHE A 44 -3.30 -2.61 2.81
N SER A 45 -3.65 -3.79 2.30
CA SER A 45 -2.85 -5.00 2.45
C SER A 45 -1.51 -4.92 1.70
N PRO A 46 -0.52 -5.71 2.12
CA PRO A 46 0.73 -5.85 1.38
C PRO A 46 0.50 -6.35 -0.04
N SER A 47 1.34 -5.91 -0.99
CA SER A 47 1.26 -6.43 -2.35
C SER A 47 1.71 -7.90 -2.41
N LYS A 48 0.99 -8.73 -3.18
CA LYS A 48 1.36 -10.15 -3.38
C LYS A 48 2.81 -10.32 -3.86
N ARG A 49 3.25 -9.44 -4.77
CA ARG A 49 4.62 -9.42 -5.30
C ARG A 49 5.67 -9.17 -4.21
N GLU A 50 5.37 -8.33 -3.21
CA GLU A 50 6.27 -8.10 -2.08
C GLU A 50 6.38 -9.34 -1.20
N LEU A 51 5.23 -9.94 -0.88
CA LEU A 51 5.17 -11.16 -0.07
C LEU A 51 6.00 -12.28 -0.71
N GLU A 52 5.81 -12.53 -2.00
CA GLU A 52 6.48 -13.61 -2.73
C GLU A 52 7.97 -13.36 -2.95
N LYS A 53 8.33 -12.17 -3.45
CA LYS A 53 9.72 -11.90 -3.90
C LYS A 53 10.64 -11.40 -2.80
N LYS A 54 10.10 -10.68 -1.81
CA LYS A 54 10.90 -10.04 -0.76
C LYS A 54 10.71 -10.67 0.61
N GLN A 55 9.80 -11.64 0.76
CA GLN A 55 9.50 -12.32 2.03
C GLN A 55 9.19 -11.33 3.17
N LYS A 56 8.63 -10.18 2.82
CA LYS A 56 8.29 -9.07 3.72
C LYS A 56 6.89 -8.58 3.40
N ALA A 57 6.26 -7.94 4.37
CA ALA A 57 4.91 -7.40 4.25
C ALA A 57 4.92 -5.93 4.69
N THR A 58 4.48 -5.03 3.82
CA THR A 58 4.28 -3.62 4.16
C THR A 58 2.79 -3.30 4.10
N ILE A 59 2.20 -2.99 5.24
CA ILE A 59 0.82 -2.51 5.36
C ILE A 59 0.86 -0.99 5.27
N VAL A 60 -0.12 -0.39 4.60
CA VAL A 60 -0.19 1.08 4.44
C VAL A 60 -1.50 1.59 5.02
N CYS A 61 -1.43 2.60 5.88
CA CYS A 61 -2.57 3.37 6.35
C CYS A 61 -2.54 4.75 5.71
N LEU A 62 -3.69 5.16 5.18
CA LEU A 62 -3.89 6.44 4.52
C LEU A 62 -5.03 7.16 5.22
N ALA A 63 -4.72 8.33 5.77
CA ALA A 63 -5.70 9.30 6.23
C ALA A 63 -5.87 10.37 5.14
N THR A 64 -7.09 10.59 4.67
CA THR A 64 -7.39 11.59 3.61
C THR A 64 -8.46 12.56 4.05
N ASP A 65 -8.55 13.67 3.30
CA ASP A 65 -9.66 14.63 3.37
C ASP A 65 -9.83 15.38 4.70
N PHE A 66 -8.77 15.47 5.51
CA PHE A 66 -8.83 16.17 6.80
C PHE A 66 -8.30 17.60 6.76
N TYR A 67 -8.82 18.43 7.66
CA TYR A 67 -8.34 19.76 7.94
C TYR A 67 -8.74 20.17 9.36
N PRO A 68 -7.86 20.79 10.16
CA PRO A 68 -6.45 21.11 9.90
C PRO A 68 -5.59 19.84 9.98
N ASP A 69 -4.27 19.97 9.85
CA ASP A 69 -3.34 18.83 9.83
C ASP A 69 -2.90 18.35 11.23
N HIS A 70 -3.73 18.58 12.24
CA HIS A 70 -3.47 18.16 13.62
C HIS A 70 -3.89 16.70 13.81
N VAL A 71 -3.07 15.79 13.27
CA VAL A 71 -3.29 14.36 13.34
C VAL A 71 -2.08 13.63 13.92
N ILE A 72 -2.33 12.60 14.72
CA ILE A 72 -1.31 11.65 15.16
C ILE A 72 -1.74 10.26 14.75
N LEU A 73 -0.88 9.56 14.03
CA LEU A 73 -1.17 8.26 13.46
C LEU A 73 -0.39 7.18 14.23
N THR A 74 -1.11 6.19 14.76
CA THR A 74 -0.59 5.13 15.62
C THR A 74 -1.01 3.76 15.11
N TRP A 75 -0.19 2.76 15.41
CA TRP A 75 -0.43 1.37 15.01
C TRP A 75 -0.58 0.47 16.22
N SER A 76 -1.42 -0.56 16.09
CA SER A 76 -1.53 -1.63 17.08
C SER A 76 -1.72 -2.99 16.41
N LEU A 77 -1.18 -4.03 17.04
CA LEU A 77 -1.37 -5.44 16.69
C LEU A 77 -2.16 -6.09 17.82
N ASN A 78 -3.35 -6.60 17.52
CA ASN A 78 -4.24 -7.22 18.52
C ASN A 78 -4.47 -6.29 19.73
N ASN A 79 -4.66 -4.99 19.46
CA ASN A 79 -4.79 -3.91 20.45
C ASN A 79 -3.52 -3.58 21.27
N ASN A 80 -2.39 -4.22 21.00
CA ASN A 80 -1.11 -3.86 21.60
C ASN A 80 -0.40 -2.83 20.72
N PRO A 81 0.10 -1.71 21.27
CA PRO A 81 0.77 -0.67 20.49
C PRO A 81 2.04 -1.19 19.83
N ILE A 82 2.28 -0.77 18.60
CA ILE A 82 3.50 -1.04 17.85
C ILE A 82 4.24 0.29 17.67
N THR A 83 5.55 0.27 17.89
CA THR A 83 6.44 1.42 17.65
C THR A 83 7.52 1.12 16.61
N GLU A 84 7.80 -0.16 16.36
CA GLU A 84 8.84 -0.61 15.44
C GLU A 84 8.34 -0.76 14.00
N GLY A 85 9.21 -0.51 13.03
CA GLY A 85 8.91 -0.72 11.60
C GLY A 85 7.90 0.27 11.02
N ILE A 86 7.52 1.31 11.77
CA ILE A 86 6.60 2.36 11.35
C ILE A 86 7.39 3.48 10.66
N LYS A 87 6.91 3.89 9.49
CA LYS A 87 7.37 5.08 8.79
C LYS A 87 6.17 5.92 8.38
N THR A 88 6.03 7.07 9.01
CA THR A 88 4.99 8.06 8.68
C THR A 88 5.61 9.15 7.81
N GLU A 89 4.97 9.44 6.68
CA GLU A 89 5.37 10.49 5.74
C GLU A 89 4.92 11.87 6.26
N GLU A 90 5.41 12.95 5.67
CA GLU A 90 4.93 14.30 6.01
C GLU A 90 3.51 14.52 5.47
N PRO A 91 2.64 15.28 6.16
CA PRO A 91 1.31 15.61 5.66
C PRO A 91 1.39 16.35 4.32
N LYS A 92 0.69 15.82 3.30
CA LYS A 92 0.56 16.48 2.00
C LYS A 92 -0.68 17.37 2.01
N TYR A 93 -0.54 18.62 1.57
CA TYR A 93 -1.67 19.54 1.38
C TYR A 93 -2.03 19.67 -0.11
N GLU A 94 -3.27 19.33 -0.47
CA GLU A 94 -3.77 19.39 -1.84
C GLU A 94 -5.29 19.64 -1.83
N ASN A 95 -5.81 20.42 -2.78
CA ASN A 95 -7.25 20.74 -2.88
C ASN A 95 -7.87 21.25 -1.57
N LYS A 96 -7.11 22.07 -0.84
CA LYS A 96 -7.46 22.63 0.48
C LYS A 96 -7.63 21.59 1.59
N LYS A 97 -7.16 20.35 1.43
CA LYS A 97 -7.23 19.32 2.46
C LYS A 97 -5.88 18.64 2.62
N TYR A 98 -5.71 17.99 3.76
CA TYR A 98 -4.51 17.22 4.07
C TYR A 98 -4.71 15.74 3.83
N SER A 99 -3.60 15.07 3.53
CA SER A 99 -3.48 13.62 3.47
C SER A 99 -2.21 13.18 4.18
N LEU A 100 -2.26 12.05 4.87
CA LEU A 100 -1.13 11.50 5.62
C LEU A 100 -1.03 10.00 5.38
N ILE A 101 0.18 9.54 5.09
CA ILE A 101 0.48 8.13 4.83
C ILE A 101 1.39 7.61 5.93
N SER A 102 1.05 6.46 6.50
CA SER A 102 1.92 5.71 7.39
C SER A 102 2.07 4.28 6.89
N ARG A 103 3.29 3.76 6.93
CA ARG A 103 3.66 2.42 6.46
C ARG A 103 4.16 1.62 7.65
N LEU A 104 3.61 0.44 7.85
CA LEU A 104 4.06 -0.51 8.86
C LEU A 104 4.71 -1.71 8.15
N ARG A 105 6.00 -1.90 8.40
CA ARG A 105 6.77 -3.01 7.84
C ARG A 105 6.88 -4.16 8.84
N ILE A 106 6.40 -5.33 8.44
CA ILE A 106 6.39 -6.55 9.25
C ILE A 106 6.95 -7.74 8.46
N THR A 107 7.11 -8.86 9.14
CA THR A 107 7.50 -10.12 8.51
C THR A 107 6.33 -10.76 7.75
N ARG A 108 6.64 -11.56 6.73
CA ARG A 108 5.62 -12.35 6.01
C ARG A 108 4.84 -13.26 6.96
N ASN A 109 5.51 -13.93 7.89
CA ASN A 109 4.87 -14.85 8.84
C ASN A 109 3.87 -14.14 9.76
N GLN A 110 4.18 -12.91 10.20
CA GLN A 110 3.25 -12.10 10.98
C GLN A 110 2.00 -11.71 10.18
N TRP A 111 2.16 -11.34 8.90
CA TRP A 111 1.03 -11.06 8.02
C TRP A 111 0.19 -12.31 7.74
N GLN A 112 0.84 -13.47 7.61
CA GLN A 112 0.18 -14.74 7.25
C GLN A 112 -0.55 -15.43 8.38
N ASN A 113 -0.51 -14.87 9.59
CA ASN A 113 -1.29 -15.33 10.70
C ASN A 113 -2.65 -14.63 10.68
N SER A 114 -3.71 -15.38 10.33
CA SER A 114 -5.09 -14.89 10.29
C SER A 114 -5.63 -14.42 11.63
N LYS A 115 -4.98 -14.79 12.74
CA LYS A 115 -5.31 -14.30 14.09
C LYS A 115 -4.78 -12.90 14.37
N ASN A 116 -3.86 -12.40 13.56
CA ASN A 116 -3.28 -11.07 13.74
C ASN A 116 -4.21 -10.02 13.13
N ASN A 117 -4.65 -9.09 13.95
CA ASN A 117 -5.41 -7.91 13.55
C ASN A 117 -4.55 -6.66 13.69
N PHE A 118 -4.24 -6.03 12.55
CA PHE A 118 -3.50 -4.79 12.49
C PHE A 118 -4.47 -3.63 12.44
N LYS A 119 -4.33 -2.67 13.35
CA LYS A 119 -5.19 -1.50 13.45
C LYS A 119 -4.36 -0.23 13.35
N CYS A 120 -4.79 0.65 12.46
CA CYS A 120 -4.31 2.02 12.33
C CYS A 120 -5.30 2.96 13.00
N LYS A 121 -4.83 3.78 13.94
CA LYS A 121 -5.63 4.77 14.65
C LYS A 121 -5.07 6.17 14.38
N VAL A 122 -5.92 7.04 13.85
CA VAL A 122 -5.67 8.45 13.58
C VAL A 122 -6.36 9.26 14.66
N ASN A 123 -5.58 9.88 15.54
CA ASN A 123 -6.11 10.82 16.52
C ASN A 123 -6.12 12.22 15.90
N PHE A 124 -7.31 12.76 15.68
CA PHE A 124 -7.56 14.05 15.07
C PHE A 124 -7.95 15.07 16.15
N TYR A 125 -7.16 16.13 16.26
CA TYR A 125 -7.41 17.21 17.21
C TYR A 125 -8.13 18.33 16.49
N ASN A 126 -9.35 18.60 16.92
CA ASN A 126 -10.05 19.82 16.52
C ASN A 126 -9.82 20.90 17.60
N SER A 127 -10.47 22.05 17.43
CA SER A 127 -10.35 23.21 18.33
C SER A 127 -10.62 22.94 19.83
N SER A 128 -11.31 21.86 20.19
CA SER A 128 -11.77 21.61 21.56
C SER A 128 -11.79 20.14 21.99
N THR A 129 -11.79 19.19 21.06
CA THR A 129 -11.85 17.75 21.32
C THR A 129 -10.88 16.96 20.45
N SER A 130 -10.45 15.82 21.00
CA SER A 130 -9.62 14.84 20.31
C SER A 130 -10.51 13.67 19.90
N THR A 131 -10.73 13.48 18.60
CA THR A 131 -11.53 12.38 18.06
C THR A 131 -10.63 11.38 17.36
N SER A 132 -10.82 10.09 17.63
CA SER A 132 -10.05 9.03 17.00
C SER A 132 -10.82 8.35 15.88
N TYR A 133 -10.15 8.13 14.75
CA TYR A 133 -10.65 7.39 13.59
C TYR A 133 -9.75 6.18 13.38
N GLU A 134 -10.32 5.03 13.06
CA GLU A 134 -9.52 3.81 12.92
C GLU A 134 -9.96 2.95 11.75
N ALA A 135 -8.99 2.20 11.22
CA ALA A 135 -9.21 1.13 10.25
C ALA A 135 -8.42 -0.09 10.70
N SER A 136 -8.98 -1.28 10.48
CA SER A 136 -8.34 -2.54 10.85
C SER A 136 -8.32 -3.52 9.69
N ILE A 137 -7.26 -4.31 9.61
CA ILE A 137 -7.12 -5.39 8.65
C ILE A 137 -6.55 -6.63 9.35
N THR A 138 -7.18 -7.77 9.08
CA THR A 138 -6.68 -9.06 9.56
C THR A 138 -5.65 -9.62 8.60
N GLY A 139 -4.67 -10.33 9.14
CA GLY A 139 -3.74 -11.13 8.37
C GLY A 139 -4.47 -12.13 7.48
N GLU A 140 -3.86 -12.48 6.35
CA GLU A 140 -4.40 -13.45 5.41
C GLU A 140 -3.56 -14.71 5.45
N GLU A 141 -4.18 -15.84 5.78
CA GLU A 141 -3.50 -17.12 5.71
C GLU A 141 -3.15 -17.43 4.26
N CYS A 142 -1.90 -17.80 4.00
CA CYS A 142 -1.50 -18.16 2.65
C CYS A 142 -2.17 -19.48 2.30
N GLY A 143 -3.29 -19.44 1.59
CA GLY A 143 -3.89 -20.63 1.02
C GLY A 143 -2.86 -21.32 0.11
N SER A 144 -2.39 -22.50 0.51
CA SER A 144 -1.95 -23.48 -0.48
C SER A 144 -3.19 -23.87 -1.25
N ASN A 145 -3.31 -23.37 -2.48
CA ASN A 145 -3.69 -24.10 -3.70
C ASN A 145 -3.89 -23.08 -4.83
N THR A 146 -3.03 -23.18 -5.84
CA THR A 146 -3.24 -22.77 -7.25
C THR A 146 -4.33 -21.73 -7.55
N SER A 147 -3.90 -20.53 -7.95
CA SER A 147 -4.42 -19.76 -9.12
C SER A 147 -4.36 -18.25 -8.87
N THR A 148 -3.32 -17.59 -9.37
CA THR A 148 -3.42 -16.20 -9.90
C THR A 148 -2.21 -15.92 -10.79
N ASN A 149 -2.01 -16.74 -11.81
CA ASN A 149 -1.28 -16.40 -13.03
C ASN A 149 -1.96 -17.13 -14.20
N ASP A 150 -3.29 -17.08 -14.25
CA ASP A 150 -4.09 -17.94 -15.11
C ASP A 150 -4.68 -17.21 -16.32
N SER A 151 -4.39 -15.93 -16.53
CA SER A 151 -4.86 -15.19 -17.71
C SER A 151 -3.89 -15.28 -18.89
N TYR A 152 -2.60 -15.00 -18.67
CA TYR A 152 -1.57 -14.99 -19.72
C TYR A 152 -1.18 -16.41 -20.19
N LEU A 153 -1.06 -17.36 -19.27
CA LEU A 153 -0.74 -18.75 -19.61
C LEU A 153 -1.91 -19.45 -20.29
N ARG A 154 -3.16 -19.15 -19.93
CA ARG A 154 -4.34 -19.66 -20.65
C ARG A 154 -4.41 -19.13 -22.08
N GLN A 155 -4.16 -17.84 -22.29
CA GLN A 155 -4.11 -17.25 -23.64
C GLN A 155 -2.98 -17.85 -24.49
N ALA A 156 -1.77 -18.02 -23.94
CA ALA A 156 -0.65 -18.62 -24.65
C ALA A 156 -0.86 -20.11 -24.96
N ASN A 157 -1.48 -20.87 -24.06
CA ASN A 157 -1.77 -22.30 -24.26
C ASN A 157 -2.86 -22.53 -25.31
N LEU A 158 -3.89 -21.67 -25.39
CA LEU A 158 -4.89 -21.72 -26.46
C LEU A 158 -4.24 -21.48 -27.82
N GLY A 159 -3.35 -20.49 -27.93
CA GLY A 159 -2.60 -20.22 -29.16
C GLY A 159 -1.75 -21.40 -29.61
N LYS A 160 -1.08 -22.10 -28.67
CA LYS A 160 -0.33 -23.32 -28.97
C LYS A 160 -1.20 -24.46 -29.49
N LEU A 161 -2.37 -24.68 -28.90
CA LEU A 161 -3.31 -25.71 -29.36
C LEU A 161 -3.82 -25.41 -30.77
N VAL A 162 -4.18 -24.16 -31.06
CA VAL A 162 -4.61 -23.73 -32.39
C VAL A 162 -3.48 -23.93 -33.42
N TYR A 163 -2.24 -23.54 -33.08
CA TYR A 163 -1.09 -23.72 -33.95
C TYR A 163 -0.82 -25.20 -34.31
N ILE A 164 -0.89 -26.09 -33.31
CA ILE A 164 -0.71 -27.53 -33.51
C ILE A 164 -1.82 -28.11 -34.42
N LEU A 165 -3.08 -27.71 -34.20
CA LEU A 165 -4.20 -28.15 -35.03
C LEU A 165 -4.07 -27.69 -36.49
N LEU A 166 -3.58 -26.48 -36.72
CA LEU A 166 -3.34 -25.95 -38.08
C LEU A 166 -2.23 -26.73 -38.79
N ILE A 167 -1.13 -27.05 -38.10
CA ILE A 167 -0.06 -27.88 -38.65
C ILE A 167 -0.62 -29.26 -39.03
N PHE A 168 -1.37 -29.90 -38.12
CA PHE A 168 -1.92 -31.22 -38.38
C PHE A 168 -2.89 -31.23 -39.57
N LYS A 169 -3.78 -30.23 -39.66
CA LYS A 169 -4.63 -30.03 -40.84
C LYS A 169 -3.81 -29.88 -42.11
N SER A 170 -2.76 -29.04 -42.10
CA SER A 170 -1.91 -28.81 -43.27
C SER A 170 -1.22 -30.09 -43.77
N ALA A 171 -0.74 -30.94 -42.85
CA ALA A 171 -0.13 -32.22 -43.17
C ALA A 171 -1.14 -33.21 -43.78
N LEU A 172 -2.37 -33.26 -43.24
CA LEU A 172 -3.45 -34.09 -43.80
C LEU A 172 -3.84 -33.65 -45.22
N TYR A 173 -3.96 -32.33 -45.46
CA TYR A 173 -4.22 -31.82 -46.81
C TYR A 173 -3.09 -32.17 -47.78
N GLY A 174 -1.83 -32.07 -47.36
CA GLY A 174 -0.67 -32.48 -48.16
C GLY A 174 -0.71 -33.96 -48.53
N ALA A 175 -0.95 -34.84 -47.56
CA ALA A 175 -1.05 -36.28 -47.78
C ALA A 175 -2.23 -36.65 -48.71
N PHE A 176 -3.39 -35.99 -48.54
CA PHE A 176 -4.57 -36.21 -49.37
C PHE A 176 -4.32 -35.84 -50.84
N ILE A 177 -3.72 -34.67 -51.10
CA ILE A 177 -3.39 -34.23 -52.46
C ILE A 177 -2.33 -35.14 -53.10
N MET A 178 -1.32 -35.55 -52.33
CA MET A 178 -0.30 -36.50 -52.80
C MET A 178 -0.92 -37.84 -53.20
N HIS A 179 -1.86 -38.36 -52.40
CA HIS A 179 -2.58 -39.60 -52.70
C HIS A 179 -3.45 -39.48 -53.97
N LEU A 180 -4.17 -38.37 -54.13
CA LEU A 180 -4.94 -38.10 -55.34
C LEU A 180 -4.06 -38.02 -56.59
N LYS A 181 -2.87 -37.41 -56.49
CA LYS A 181 -1.92 -37.29 -57.60
C LYS A 181 -1.31 -38.65 -57.97
N LEU A 182 -1.07 -39.53 -56.99
CA LEU A 182 -0.60 -40.90 -57.24
C LEU A 182 -1.68 -41.77 -57.88
N ARG A 183 -2.93 -41.69 -57.42
CA ARG A 183 -4.06 -42.42 -58.04
C ARG A 183 -4.31 -42.02 -59.49
N LYS A 184 -4.13 -40.73 -59.82
CA LYS A 184 -4.27 -40.24 -61.20
C LYS A 184 -3.10 -40.56 -62.13
N LYS A 185 -1.95 -41.01 -61.60
CA LYS A 185 -0.75 -41.36 -62.41
C LYS A 185 -0.66 -42.86 -62.72
N VAL A 186 -1.45 -43.69 -62.03
CA VAL A 186 -1.46 -45.16 -62.17
C VAL A 186 -2.60 -45.65 -63.10
N VAL A 187 -3.43 -44.72 -63.61
CA VAL A 187 -4.40 -44.93 -64.69
C VAL A 187 -3.94 -44.16 -65.90
#